data_AF-A0A965A678-F1
#
_entry.id   AF-A0A965A678-F1
#
_cell.length_a   1.000
_cell.length_b   1.000
_cell.length_c   1.000
_cell.angle_alpha   90.00
_cell.angle_beta   90.00
_cell.angle_gamma   90.00
#
_symmetry.space_group_name_H-M   'P 1'
#
loop_
_entity.id
_entity.type
_entity.pdbx_description
1 polymer ?
#
loop_
_entity_poly.entity_id
_entity_poly.type
_entity_poly.pdbx_seq_one_letter_code
_entity_poly.pdbx_strand_id
1 'polypeptide(L)'
;MVDKLLSEACGEGAGYGQVFFCNSGAEANEAGIKLARKFGGRGKHVVVSALGSFHGRTLAALAATGQPEKHEPFAPMPEGFRHVVFNDIASLESALDETVAAVLLETIQGEGGVVPASVEYLQAARKMCTERGILLMIDEVQTGFARTGKWFGFEHANIKPDVVMLAKAMGNGMP
;
A
#
# COMPACT_ATOMS: atom_id res chain seq x y z
N MET A 1 13.09 -1.15 19.67
CA MET A 1 13.06 -1.02 18.19
C MET A 1 11.63 -0.95 17.68
N VAL A 2 10.76 -1.89 18.04
CA VAL A 2 9.33 -1.89 17.67
C VAL A 2 8.59 -0.66 18.17
N ASP A 3 8.75 -0.28 19.44
CA ASP A 3 8.10 0.92 20.00
C ASP A 3 8.57 2.21 19.33
N LYS A 4 9.84 2.26 18.92
CA LYS A 4 10.40 3.39 18.17
C LYS A 4 9.82 3.44 16.76
N LEU A 5 9.76 2.32 16.06
CA LEU A 5 9.13 2.21 14.74
C LEU A 5 7.65 2.63 14.79
N LEU A 6 6.92 2.17 15.82
CA LEU A 6 5.54 2.54 16.06
C LEU A 6 5.39 4.03 16.37
N SER A 7 6.27 4.60 17.20
CA SER A 7 6.27 6.03 17.51
C SER A 7 6.56 6.89 16.28
N GLU A 8 7.56 6.50 15.48
CA GLU A 8 7.92 7.20 14.24
C GLU A 8 6.81 7.07 13.18
N ALA A 9 6.21 5.90 13.00
CA ALA A 9 5.13 5.68 12.04
C ALA A 9 3.78 6.29 12.46
N CYS A 10 3.49 6.32 13.78
CA CYS A 10 2.19 6.78 14.29
C CYS A 10 2.20 8.26 14.71
N GLY A 11 3.36 8.85 14.99
CA GLY A 11 3.51 10.13 15.67
C GLY A 11 3.39 10.02 17.20
N GLU A 12 4.10 10.87 17.93
CA GLU A 12 4.03 10.91 19.40
C GLU A 12 2.59 11.13 19.89
N GLY A 13 2.11 10.26 20.79
CA GLY A 13 0.79 10.39 21.42
C GLY A 13 -0.41 9.87 20.64
N ALA A 14 -0.24 9.29 19.44
CA ALA A 14 -1.35 8.92 18.55
C ALA A 14 -2.04 7.56 18.83
N GLY A 15 -1.83 6.96 20.02
CA GLY A 15 -2.35 5.63 20.38
C GLY A 15 -1.45 4.46 19.93
N TYR A 16 -1.81 3.23 20.34
CA TYR A 16 -1.02 2.02 20.07
C TYR A 16 -1.27 1.48 18.65
N GLY A 17 -0.27 1.54 17.78
CA GLY A 17 -0.24 0.73 16.56
C GLY A 17 0.11 -0.73 16.89
N GLN A 18 -0.10 -1.64 15.92
CA GLN A 18 0.27 -3.05 16.05
C GLN A 18 1.25 -3.44 14.93
N VAL A 19 2.15 -4.37 15.21
CA VAL A 19 3.11 -4.89 14.24
C VAL A 19 2.91 -6.39 14.04
N PHE A 20 2.91 -6.81 12.78
CA PHE A 20 2.94 -8.21 12.38
C PHE A 20 4.24 -8.46 11.59
N PHE A 21 5.07 -9.38 12.07
CA PHE A 21 6.31 -9.76 11.40
C PHE A 21 6.08 -10.93 10.44
N CYS A 22 6.76 -10.86 9.30
CA CYS A 22 6.84 -11.89 8.27
C CYS A 22 8.21 -11.82 7.60
N ASN A 23 8.46 -12.65 6.59
CA ASN A 23 9.79 -12.91 6.04
C ASN A 23 10.05 -12.19 4.71
N SER A 24 9.07 -11.45 4.18
CA SER A 24 9.22 -10.77 2.90
C SER A 24 8.20 -9.64 2.71
N GLY A 25 8.50 -8.76 1.75
CA GLY A 25 7.55 -7.73 1.33
C GLY A 25 6.28 -8.31 0.68
N ALA A 26 6.38 -9.45 -0.01
CA ALA A 26 5.20 -10.12 -0.56
C ALA A 26 4.28 -10.64 0.56
N GLU A 27 4.85 -11.25 1.61
CA GLU A 27 4.07 -11.68 2.77
C GLU A 27 3.49 -10.50 3.56
N ALA A 28 4.21 -9.38 3.64
CA ALA A 28 3.71 -8.15 4.24
C ALA A 28 2.49 -7.62 3.47
N ASN A 29 2.55 -7.61 2.14
CA ASN A 29 1.43 -7.23 1.28
C ASN A 29 0.27 -8.23 1.35
N GLU A 30 0.51 -9.54 1.44
CA GLU A 30 -0.53 -10.54 1.70
C GLU A 30 -1.24 -10.28 3.03
N ALA A 31 -0.48 -9.97 4.09
CA ALA A 31 -1.04 -9.62 5.40
C ALA A 31 -1.88 -8.33 5.33
N GLY A 32 -1.39 -7.29 4.64
CA GLY A 32 -2.11 -6.04 4.40
C GLY A 32 -3.40 -6.24 3.62
N ILE A 33 -3.37 -7.01 2.53
CA ILE A 33 -4.56 -7.34 1.72
C ILE A 33 -5.59 -8.11 2.57
N LYS A 34 -5.15 -9.08 3.37
CA LYS A 34 -6.04 -9.81 4.29
C LYS A 34 -6.63 -8.90 5.36
N LEU A 35 -5.86 -7.95 5.89
CA LEU A 35 -6.34 -6.95 6.83
C LEU A 35 -7.42 -6.06 6.20
N ALA A 36 -7.18 -5.56 4.98
CA ALA A 36 -8.18 -4.79 4.23
C ALA A 36 -9.49 -5.57 4.03
N ARG A 37 -9.41 -6.81 3.56
CA ARG A 37 -10.61 -7.66 3.36
C ARG A 37 -11.33 -7.96 4.67
N LYS A 38 -10.59 -8.19 5.76
CA LYS A 38 -11.17 -8.40 7.10
C LYS A 38 -11.87 -7.13 7.61
N PHE A 39 -11.27 -5.96 7.38
CA PHE A 39 -11.79 -4.67 7.79
C PHE A 39 -13.09 -4.33 7.06
N GLY A 40 -13.12 -4.48 5.72
CA GLY A 40 -14.32 -4.19 4.94
C GLY A 40 -15.43 -5.23 5.11
N GLY A 41 -15.09 -6.49 5.39
CA GLY A 41 -16.08 -7.54 5.62
C GLY A 41 -16.73 -8.06 4.33
N ARG A 42 -17.89 -8.71 4.45
CA ARG A 42 -18.59 -9.28 3.29
C ARG A 42 -19.12 -8.16 2.40
N GLY A 43 -18.81 -8.20 1.10
CA GLY A 43 -19.27 -7.22 0.11
C GLY A 43 -18.33 -6.03 -0.10
N LYS A 44 -17.46 -5.69 0.86
CA LYS A 44 -16.47 -4.61 0.78
C LYS A 44 -15.05 -5.20 0.88
N HIS A 45 -14.52 -5.69 -0.24
CA HIS A 45 -13.27 -6.48 -0.28
C HIS A 45 -12.32 -6.09 -1.42
N VAL A 46 -12.71 -5.14 -2.27
CA VAL A 46 -11.91 -4.70 -3.41
C VAL A 46 -10.70 -3.89 -2.91
N VAL A 47 -9.52 -4.20 -3.42
CA VAL A 47 -8.30 -3.41 -3.22
C VAL A 47 -7.99 -2.66 -4.51
N VAL A 48 -7.92 -1.33 -4.43
CA VAL A 48 -7.55 -0.46 -5.55
C VAL A 48 -6.05 -0.16 -5.47
N SER A 49 -5.31 -0.47 -6.51
CA SER A 49 -3.88 -0.13 -6.64
C SER A 49 -3.63 0.63 -7.95
N ALA A 50 -2.39 1.07 -8.20
CA ALA A 50 -2.07 1.86 -9.38
C ALA A 50 -1.38 1.03 -10.47
N LEU A 51 -1.64 1.34 -11.73
CA LEU A 51 -0.87 0.84 -12.87
C LEU A 51 0.62 1.21 -12.71
N GLY A 52 1.50 0.30 -13.11
CA GLY A 52 2.95 0.40 -12.91
C GLY A 52 3.45 -0.12 -11.55
N SER A 53 2.57 -0.32 -10.56
CA SER A 53 2.97 -0.73 -9.21
C SER A 53 3.56 -2.14 -9.14
N PHE A 54 4.28 -2.44 -8.06
CA PHE A 54 4.78 -3.79 -7.76
C PHE A 54 4.67 -4.13 -6.26
N HIS A 55 3.75 -5.05 -5.94
CA HIS A 55 3.46 -5.45 -4.55
C HIS A 55 3.91 -6.88 -4.22
N GLY A 56 4.43 -7.63 -5.19
CA GLY A 56 4.99 -8.96 -4.97
C GLY A 56 4.54 -9.98 -6.01
N ARG A 57 4.84 -11.25 -5.73
CA ARG A 57 4.61 -12.37 -6.66
C ARG A 57 3.79 -13.53 -6.08
N THR A 58 3.33 -13.43 -4.84
CA THR A 58 2.28 -14.32 -4.33
C THR A 58 0.95 -13.95 -5.00
N LEU A 59 0.01 -14.88 -5.20
CA LEU A 59 -1.12 -14.66 -6.10
C LEU A 59 -1.97 -13.41 -5.79
N ALA A 60 -2.21 -13.06 -4.53
CA ALA A 60 -2.99 -11.86 -4.19
C ALA A 60 -2.13 -10.59 -4.34
N ALA A 61 -0.87 -10.62 -3.89
CA ALA A 61 0.05 -9.49 -4.10
C ALA A 61 0.35 -9.25 -5.59
N LEU A 62 0.36 -10.31 -6.39
CA LEU A 62 0.49 -10.24 -7.85
C LEU A 62 -0.77 -9.68 -8.49
N ALA A 63 -1.97 -10.06 -8.02
CA ALA A 63 -3.22 -9.44 -8.48
C ALA A 63 -3.27 -7.92 -8.16
N ALA A 64 -2.71 -7.51 -7.03
CA ALA A 64 -2.55 -6.10 -6.70
C ALA A 64 -1.47 -5.38 -7.53
N THR A 65 -0.44 -6.08 -7.99
CA THR A 65 0.65 -5.51 -8.82
C THR A 65 0.06 -4.99 -10.15
N GLY A 66 0.20 -3.69 -10.43
CA GLY A 66 -0.40 -3.03 -11.60
C GLY A 66 0.34 -3.22 -12.92
N GLN A 67 0.84 -4.43 -13.17
CA GLN A 67 1.62 -4.78 -14.37
C GLN A 67 0.95 -5.99 -15.05
N PRO A 68 -0.06 -5.76 -15.91
CA PRO A 68 -0.92 -6.82 -16.45
C PRO A 68 -0.17 -7.96 -17.15
N GLU A 69 0.96 -7.68 -17.79
CA GLU A 69 1.82 -8.66 -18.44
C GLU A 69 2.38 -9.71 -17.45
N LYS A 70 2.47 -9.37 -16.16
CA LYS A 70 2.88 -10.31 -15.10
C LYS A 70 1.73 -11.22 -14.64
N HIS A 71 0.48 -10.91 -15.01
CA HIS A 71 -0.69 -11.71 -14.64
C HIS A 71 -0.98 -12.83 -15.65
N GLU A 72 -0.72 -12.60 -16.94
CA GLU A 72 -1.10 -13.52 -18.03
C GLU A 72 -0.76 -14.99 -17.78
N PRO A 73 0.45 -15.35 -17.28
CA PRO A 73 0.82 -16.76 -17.09
C PRO A 73 0.04 -17.48 -15.98
N PHE A 74 -0.71 -16.76 -15.14
CA PHE A 74 -1.33 -17.27 -13.92
C PHE A 74 -2.85 -17.11 -13.89
N ALA A 75 -3.45 -16.67 -15.01
CA ALA A 75 -4.89 -16.47 -15.09
C ALA A 75 -5.67 -17.79 -14.87
N PRO A 76 -6.87 -17.74 -14.24
CA PRO A 76 -7.55 -16.55 -13.72
C PRO A 76 -6.96 -16.05 -12.40
N MET A 77 -6.84 -14.73 -12.27
CA MET A 77 -6.37 -14.08 -11.04
C MET A 77 -7.46 -14.05 -9.96
N PRO A 78 -7.10 -13.99 -8.67
CA PRO A 78 -8.06 -13.74 -7.59
C PRO A 78 -8.89 -12.47 -7.86
N GLU A 79 -10.20 -12.56 -7.62
CA GLU A 79 -11.10 -11.40 -7.75
C GLU A 79 -10.84 -10.34 -6.68
N GLY A 80 -11.40 -9.14 -6.87
CA GLY A 80 -11.38 -8.06 -5.90
C GLY A 80 -10.14 -7.16 -5.98
N PHE A 81 -9.59 -6.98 -7.18
CA PHE A 81 -8.49 -6.04 -7.45
C PHE A 81 -8.89 -5.13 -8.62
N ARG A 82 -8.56 -3.84 -8.51
CA ARG A 82 -8.76 -2.84 -9.56
C ARG A 82 -7.52 -1.96 -9.67
N HIS A 83 -7.20 -1.54 -10.88
CA HIS A 83 -6.05 -0.68 -11.14
C HIS A 83 -6.49 0.69 -11.67
N VAL A 84 -5.90 1.75 -11.13
CA VAL A 84 -6.11 3.15 -11.56
C VAL A 84 -4.83 3.72 -12.15
N VAL A 85 -4.95 4.82 -12.89
CA VAL A 85 -3.77 5.53 -13.42
C VAL A 85 -3.02 6.18 -12.24
N PHE A 86 -1.72 5.90 -12.13
CA PHE A 86 -0.89 6.49 -11.08
C PHE A 86 -0.79 8.02 -11.24
N ASN A 87 -0.81 8.77 -10.14
CA ASN A 87 -0.87 10.24 -10.12
C ASN A 87 -2.13 10.89 -10.75
N ASP A 88 -3.16 10.11 -11.08
CA ASP A 88 -4.44 10.64 -11.55
C ASP A 88 -5.50 10.56 -10.43
N ILE A 89 -5.81 11.71 -9.84
CA ILE A 89 -6.80 11.82 -8.75
C ILE A 89 -8.20 11.45 -9.23
N ALA A 90 -8.59 11.83 -10.45
CA ALA A 90 -9.91 11.53 -10.99
C ALA A 90 -10.07 10.03 -11.29
N SER A 91 -9.03 9.41 -11.84
CA SER A 91 -8.97 7.95 -12.02
C SER A 91 -9.13 7.24 -10.68
N LEU A 92 -8.40 7.67 -9.65
CA LEU A 92 -8.53 7.13 -8.30
C LEU A 92 -9.95 7.29 -7.77
N GLU A 93 -10.50 8.51 -7.75
CA GLU A 93 -11.84 8.81 -7.23
C GLU A 93 -12.93 7.95 -7.89
N SER A 94 -12.86 7.80 -9.22
CA SER A 94 -13.85 7.03 -9.99
C SER A 94 -13.88 5.53 -9.66
N ALA A 95 -12.79 4.99 -9.09
CA ALA A 95 -12.68 3.58 -8.75
C ALA A 95 -13.21 3.23 -7.35
N LEU A 96 -13.49 4.23 -6.51
CA LEU A 96 -13.81 4.07 -5.07
C LEU A 96 -15.32 3.95 -4.81
N ASP A 97 -15.93 2.83 -5.21
CA ASP A 97 -17.32 2.50 -4.86
C ASP A 97 -17.45 1.79 -3.48
N GLU A 98 -18.68 1.42 -3.11
CA GLU A 98 -19.01 0.77 -1.83
C GLU A 98 -18.38 -0.62 -1.64
N THR A 99 -17.84 -1.22 -2.69
CA THR A 99 -17.16 -2.54 -2.63
C THR A 99 -15.69 -2.43 -2.24
N VAL A 100 -15.12 -1.21 -2.24
CA VAL A 100 -13.70 -0.97 -1.97
C VAL A 100 -13.39 -1.02 -0.49
N ALA A 101 -12.44 -1.85 -0.09
CA ALA A 101 -11.95 -1.95 1.27
C ALA A 101 -10.71 -1.09 1.52
N ALA A 102 -9.85 -0.93 0.50
CA ALA A 102 -8.59 -0.23 0.64
C ALA A 102 -8.04 0.31 -0.68
N VAL A 103 -7.21 1.35 -0.55
CA VAL A 103 -6.30 1.85 -1.58
C VAL A 103 -4.88 1.45 -1.19
N LEU A 104 -4.15 0.81 -2.10
CA LEU A 104 -2.77 0.33 -1.92
C LEU A 104 -1.84 1.06 -2.89
N LEU A 105 -0.95 1.90 -2.37
CA LEU A 105 -0.05 2.73 -3.17
C LEU A 105 1.41 2.61 -2.71
N GLU A 106 2.34 2.82 -3.65
CA GLU A 106 3.74 3.13 -3.34
C GLU A 106 3.90 4.66 -3.33
N THR A 107 4.78 5.20 -2.48
CA THR A 107 5.11 6.64 -2.49
C THR A 107 6.02 7.00 -3.67
N ILE A 108 6.81 6.02 -4.13
CA ILE A 108 7.55 6.04 -5.38
C ILE A 108 7.43 4.64 -5.97
N GLN A 109 6.89 4.52 -7.18
CA GLN A 109 6.88 3.25 -7.89
C GLN A 109 8.30 2.91 -8.33
N GLY A 110 8.93 1.97 -7.62
CA GLY A 110 10.31 1.58 -7.88
C GLY A 110 10.46 0.83 -9.19
N GLU A 111 9.80 -0.32 -9.26
CA GLU A 111 9.81 -1.20 -10.45
C GLU A 111 9.10 -0.56 -11.65
N GLY A 112 8.18 0.38 -11.41
CA GLY A 112 7.49 1.16 -12.44
C GLY A 112 8.36 2.21 -13.14
N GLY A 113 9.66 2.28 -12.82
CA GLY A 113 10.61 3.21 -13.43
C GLY A 113 11.00 4.39 -12.54
N VAL A 114 10.99 4.20 -11.22
CA VAL A 114 11.34 5.24 -10.23
C VAL A 114 10.46 6.49 -10.40
N VAL A 115 9.14 6.30 -10.37
CA VAL A 115 8.15 7.36 -10.57
C VAL A 115 7.58 7.80 -9.23
N PRO A 116 7.87 9.02 -8.75
CA PRO A 116 7.31 9.52 -7.49
C PRO A 116 5.81 9.82 -7.60
N ALA A 117 5.06 9.53 -6.54
CA ALA A 117 3.72 10.07 -6.37
C ALA A 117 3.80 11.59 -6.14
N SER A 118 2.85 12.35 -6.69
CA SER A 118 2.70 13.76 -6.31
C SER A 118 2.17 13.86 -4.88
N VAL A 119 2.53 14.95 -4.20
CA VAL A 119 2.04 15.22 -2.84
C VAL A 119 0.52 15.34 -2.84
N GLU A 120 -0.04 16.01 -3.83
CA GLU A 120 -1.48 16.21 -4.01
C GLU A 120 -2.19 14.87 -4.21
N TYR A 121 -1.61 13.95 -4.97
CA TYR A 121 -2.17 12.62 -5.18
C TYR A 121 -2.26 11.81 -3.88
N LEU A 122 -1.17 11.78 -3.09
CA LEU A 122 -1.15 11.08 -1.80
C LEU A 122 -2.09 11.71 -0.77
N GLN A 123 -2.17 13.05 -0.72
CA GLN A 123 -3.09 13.77 0.14
C GLN A 123 -4.56 13.55 -0.26
N ALA A 124 -4.86 13.55 -1.56
CA ALA A 124 -6.18 13.24 -2.08
C ALA A 124 -6.59 11.79 -1.75
N ALA A 125 -5.69 10.83 -1.94
CA ALA A 125 -5.91 9.44 -1.56
C ALA A 125 -6.23 9.32 -0.06
N ARG A 126 -5.44 9.98 0.80
CA ARG A 126 -5.71 10.00 2.24
C ARG A 126 -7.08 10.57 2.58
N LYS A 127 -7.42 11.74 2.03
CA LYS A 127 -8.72 12.40 2.25
C LYS A 127 -9.87 11.50 1.84
N MET A 128 -9.83 10.96 0.62
CA MET A 128 -10.87 10.07 0.09
C MET A 128 -11.00 8.79 0.92
N CYS A 129 -9.89 8.20 1.36
CA CYS A 129 -9.92 7.02 2.21
C CYS A 129 -10.63 7.29 3.54
N THR A 130 -10.34 8.43 4.18
CA THR A 130 -11.01 8.86 5.40
C THR A 130 -12.51 9.09 5.18
N GLU A 131 -12.89 9.82 4.12
CA GLU A 131 -14.29 10.17 3.84
C GLU A 131 -15.16 8.93 3.54
N ARG A 132 -14.57 7.90 2.91
CA ARG A 132 -15.29 6.67 2.48
C ARG A 132 -15.17 5.51 3.47
N GLY A 133 -14.45 5.70 4.58
CA GLY A 133 -14.18 4.63 5.54
C GLY A 133 -13.51 3.42 4.88
N ILE A 134 -12.49 3.67 4.06
CA ILE A 134 -11.63 2.65 3.44
C ILE A 134 -10.19 2.86 3.92
N LEU A 135 -9.38 1.80 3.92
CA LEU A 135 -8.00 1.91 4.40
C LEU A 135 -7.11 2.54 3.32
N LEU A 136 -6.27 3.50 3.72
CA LEU A 136 -5.07 3.85 2.96
C LEU A 136 -3.92 2.96 3.41
N MET A 137 -3.43 2.13 2.50
CA MET A 137 -2.27 1.28 2.71
C MET A 137 -1.12 1.78 1.85
N ILE A 138 0.06 1.94 2.45
CA ILE A 138 1.26 2.36 1.73
C ILE A 138 2.28 1.23 1.74
N ASP A 139 2.63 0.77 0.54
CA ASP A 139 3.73 -0.17 0.32
C ASP A 139 5.05 0.59 0.34
N GLU A 140 5.76 0.47 1.46
CA GLU A 140 7.08 1.05 1.69
C GLU A 140 8.15 -0.04 1.76
N VAL A 141 7.89 -1.21 1.15
CA VAL A 141 8.86 -2.29 1.05
C VAL A 141 10.13 -1.80 0.37
N GLN A 142 10.04 -0.90 -0.63
CA GLN A 142 11.21 -0.33 -1.30
C GLN A 142 11.61 1.05 -0.78
N THR A 143 10.63 1.93 -0.47
CA THR A 143 10.85 3.35 -0.15
C THR A 143 11.03 3.63 1.34
N GLY A 144 10.67 2.70 2.22
CA GLY A 144 10.82 2.84 3.66
C GLY A 144 12.27 2.70 4.12
N PHE A 145 12.46 2.76 5.44
CA PHE A 145 13.78 2.64 6.07
C PHE A 145 14.81 3.63 5.51
N ALA A 146 14.45 4.92 5.52
CA ALA A 146 15.34 6.02 5.14
C ALA A 146 15.76 6.07 3.66
N ARG A 147 15.24 5.19 2.79
CA ARG A 147 15.61 5.16 1.36
C ARG A 147 15.42 6.49 0.66
N THR A 148 14.39 7.25 1.04
CA THR A 148 14.02 8.54 0.44
C THR A 148 14.52 9.75 1.23
N GLY A 149 15.40 9.55 2.23
CA GLY A 149 15.89 10.62 3.11
C GLY A 149 14.99 10.94 4.31
N LYS A 150 13.84 10.27 4.41
CA LYS A 150 12.94 10.23 5.58
C LYS A 150 12.69 8.79 5.99
N TRP A 151 12.34 8.54 7.26
CA TRP A 151 12.12 7.17 7.76
C TRP A 151 11.13 6.41 6.89
N PHE A 152 10.04 7.09 6.51
CA PHE A 152 9.06 6.61 5.54
C PHE A 152 8.86 7.66 4.43
N GLY A 153 8.62 7.21 3.20
CA GLY A 153 8.34 8.06 2.06
C GLY A 153 7.05 8.89 2.20
N PHE A 154 6.01 8.36 2.86
CA PHE A 154 4.72 9.05 3.01
C PHE A 154 4.83 10.35 3.82
N GLU A 155 5.87 10.47 4.65
CA GLU A 155 6.15 11.67 5.43
C GLU A 155 6.44 12.90 4.55
N HIS A 156 6.93 12.70 3.31
CA HIS A 156 7.15 13.80 2.36
C HIS A 156 5.83 14.48 1.93
N ALA A 157 4.72 13.73 1.97
CA ALA A 157 3.39 14.27 1.68
C ALA A 157 2.60 14.68 2.93
N ASN A 158 3.20 14.54 4.13
CA ASN A 158 2.58 14.82 5.42
C ASN A 158 1.22 14.12 5.60
N ILE A 159 1.14 12.85 5.18
CA ILE A 159 -0.04 11.99 5.38
C ILE A 159 0.25 10.90 6.41
N LYS A 160 -0.81 10.36 7.01
CA LYS A 160 -0.74 9.18 7.87
C LYS A 160 -1.56 8.03 7.27
N PRO A 161 -0.93 6.96 6.78
CA PRO A 161 -1.66 5.79 6.30
C PRO A 161 -2.21 4.95 7.45
N ASP A 162 -3.18 4.08 7.15
CA ASP A 162 -3.76 3.14 8.11
C ASP A 162 -2.93 1.86 8.24
N VAL A 163 -2.23 1.47 7.16
CA VAL A 163 -1.36 0.29 7.11
C VAL A 163 -0.09 0.64 6.32
N VAL A 164 1.07 0.17 6.79
CA VAL A 164 2.35 0.32 6.09
C VAL A 164 3.01 -1.04 5.96
N MET A 165 3.38 -1.41 4.74
CA MET A 165 4.14 -2.65 4.48
C MET A 165 5.62 -2.30 4.38
N LEU A 166 6.45 -3.08 5.06
CA LEU A 166 7.89 -2.84 5.17
C LEU A 166 8.64 -4.16 5.04
N ALA A 167 9.79 -4.16 4.36
CA ALA A 167 10.74 -5.27 4.31
C ALA A 167 12.10 -4.75 3.81
N LYS A 168 12.81 -5.50 2.95
CA LYS A 168 14.08 -5.13 2.29
C LYS A 168 15.09 -4.50 3.25
N ALA A 169 15.22 -3.17 3.24
CA ALA A 169 16.17 -2.44 4.06
C ALA A 169 15.96 -2.66 5.56
N MET A 170 14.77 -3.09 6.00
CA MET A 170 14.48 -3.48 7.38
C MET A 170 15.47 -4.53 7.91
N GLY A 171 15.70 -5.60 7.15
CA GLY A 171 16.55 -6.71 7.55
C GLY A 171 17.99 -6.60 7.06
N ASN A 172 18.32 -5.55 6.28
CA ASN A 172 19.64 -5.30 5.70
C ASN A 172 20.31 -6.54 5.09
N GLY A 173 19.54 -7.32 4.31
CA GLY A 173 20.00 -8.56 3.67
C GLY A 173 19.52 -9.85 4.34
N MET A 174 18.93 -9.76 5.54
CA MET A 174 18.21 -10.86 6.18
C MET A 174 16.70 -10.81 5.84
N PRO A 175 16.06 -11.94 5.51
CA PRO A 175 14.61 -12.06 5.38
C PRO A 175 13.86 -11.86 6.70
#